data_AF-A0A916RRZ5-F1
#
_entry.id   AF-A0A916RRZ5-F1
#
_cell.length_a   1.000
_cell.length_b   1.000
_cell.length_c   1.000
_cell.angle_alpha   90.00
_cell.angle_beta   90.00
_cell.angle_gamma   90.00
#
_symmetry.space_group_name_H-M   'P 1'
#
loop_
_entity.id
_entity.type
_entity.pdbx_description
1 polymer ?
#
loop_
_entity_poly.entity_id
_entity_poly.type
_entity_poly.pdbx_seq_one_letter_code
_entity_poly.pdbx_strand_id
1 'polypeptide(L)'
;MILSFPGDIASYTAVELAKMAGISNAAVSRFVHKLGFRNYEDMKRHAPDLRSEGVPNYLLEKDPTDTVGQIARHVHFGQQNIAETFASLDPTELAAAAQGMADAGKVVFLGMRNGHFLANI
;
A
#
# COMPACT_ATOMS: atom_id res chain seq x y z
N MET A 1 13.56 -7.95 11.37
CA MET A 1 12.70 -9.08 10.96
C MET A 1 11.24 -8.79 11.34
N ILE A 2 10.67 -7.76 10.70
CA ILE A 2 9.23 -7.36 10.68
C ILE A 2 8.93 -6.74 9.30
N LEU A 3 9.96 -6.15 8.66
CA LEU A 3 9.98 -5.71 7.27
C LEU A 3 9.85 -6.83 6.21
N SER A 4 9.70 -8.09 6.64
CA SER A 4 9.61 -9.26 5.76
C SER A 4 8.20 -9.87 5.72
N PHE A 5 7.20 -9.25 6.35
CA PHE A 5 5.80 -9.68 6.26
C PHE A 5 5.12 -8.87 5.14
N PRO A 6 5.00 -9.45 3.92
CA PRO A 6 4.34 -8.77 2.82
C PRO A 6 2.84 -8.96 3.00
N GLY A 7 2.20 -7.93 3.54
CA GLY A 7 0.77 -7.93 3.78
C GLY A 7 0.43 -8.50 5.15
N ASP A 8 -0.21 -7.63 5.93
CA ASP A 8 -1.31 -8.03 6.79
C ASP A 8 -1.05 -8.26 8.29
N ILE A 9 -0.28 -7.38 8.93
CA ILE A 9 -0.32 -7.24 10.40
C ILE A 9 -1.78 -6.97 10.89
N ALA A 10 -2.66 -6.41 10.06
CA ALA A 10 -4.03 -6.13 10.45
C ALA A 10 -4.96 -7.36 10.48
N SER A 11 -4.64 -8.45 9.77
CA SER A 11 -5.48 -9.66 9.76
C SER A 11 -5.20 -10.62 10.91
N TYR A 12 -4.10 -10.44 11.63
CA TYR A 12 -3.73 -11.33 12.73
C TYR A 12 -4.00 -10.68 14.08
N THR A 13 -4.41 -11.50 15.05
CA THR A 13 -4.43 -11.13 16.47
C THR A 13 -2.99 -11.04 17.02
N ALA A 14 -2.80 -10.36 18.16
CA ALA A 14 -1.49 -10.26 18.82
C ALA A 14 -0.86 -11.64 19.10
N VAL A 15 -1.69 -12.64 19.38
CA VAL A 15 -1.29 -14.02 19.68
C VAL A 15 -0.80 -14.74 18.41
N GLU A 16 -1.48 -14.55 17.29
CA GLU A 16 -1.06 -15.11 16.00
C GLU A 16 0.22 -14.46 15.49
N LEU A 17 0.35 -13.14 15.67
CA LEU A 17 1.57 -12.41 15.35
C LEU A 17 2.77 -12.92 16.17
N ALA A 18 2.58 -13.13 17.47
CA ALA A 18 3.61 -13.69 18.35
C ALA A 18 4.06 -15.08 17.88
N LYS A 19 3.09 -15.95 17.54
CA LYS A 19 3.35 -17.30 17.04
C LYS A 19 4.11 -17.30 15.71
N MET A 20 3.71 -16.45 14.76
CA MET A 20 4.37 -16.37 13.44
C MET A 20 5.76 -15.75 13.50
N ALA A 21 5.95 -14.73 14.33
CA ALA A 21 7.24 -14.09 14.51
C ALA A 21 8.19 -14.88 15.44
N GLY A 22 7.72 -15.98 16.05
CA GLY A 22 8.50 -16.79 17.00
C GLY A 22 8.86 -16.06 18.29
N ILE A 23 8.07 -15.05 18.67
CA ILE A 23 8.32 -14.21 19.85
C ILE A 23 7.19 -14.36 20.88
N SER A 24 7.45 -13.97 22.12
CA SER A 24 6.42 -14.01 23.16
C SER A 24 5.38 -12.89 23.00
N ASN A 25 4.17 -13.10 23.51
CA ASN A 25 3.13 -12.06 23.58
C ASN A 25 3.61 -10.80 24.31
N ALA A 26 4.48 -10.96 25.31
CA ALA A 26 5.10 -9.85 26.02
C ALA A 26 6.03 -9.03 25.12
N ALA A 27 6.76 -9.66 24.19
CA ALA A 27 7.60 -8.98 23.21
C ALA A 27 6.76 -8.19 22.20
N VAL A 28 5.64 -8.75 21.72
CA VAL A 28 4.67 -8.04 20.86
C VAL A 28 4.11 -6.82 21.60
N SER A 29 3.68 -6.99 22.85
CA SER A 29 3.15 -5.87 23.66
C SER A 29 4.18 -4.76 23.84
N ARG A 30 5.43 -5.09 24.20
CA ARG A 30 6.52 -4.10 24.32
C ARG A 30 6.80 -3.38 23.01
N PHE A 31 6.76 -4.09 21.88
CA PHE A 31 6.94 -3.52 20.56
C PHE A 31 5.85 -2.50 20.22
N VAL A 32 4.58 -2.86 20.44
CA VAL A 32 3.42 -1.99 20.20
C VAL A 32 3.48 -0.71 21.05
N HIS A 33 3.84 -0.83 22.33
CA HIS A 33 4.03 0.33 23.20
C HIS A 33 5.20 1.21 22.76
N LYS A 34 6.29 0.61 22.27
CA LYS A 34 7.45 1.35 21.73
C LYS A 34 7.08 2.15 20.46
N LEU A 35 6.08 1.69 19.71
CA LEU A 35 5.52 2.40 18.56
C LEU A 35 4.51 3.50 18.96
N GLY A 36 4.25 3.71 20.25
CA GLY A 36 3.36 4.76 20.74
C GLY A 36 1.88 4.34 20.85
N PHE A 37 1.56 3.08 20.62
CA PHE A 37 0.19 2.57 20.71
C PHE A 37 -0.09 1.96 22.09
N ARG A 38 -1.35 2.07 22.55
CA ARG A 38 -1.75 1.58 23.88
C ARG A 38 -1.80 0.06 23.96
N ASN A 39 -2.15 -0.59 22.85
CA ASN A 39 -2.21 -2.03 22.72
C ASN A 39 -2.32 -2.40 21.24
N TYR A 40 -2.29 -3.70 20.96
CA TYR A 40 -2.26 -4.20 19.59
C TYR A 40 -3.53 -3.83 18.81
N GLU A 41 -4.70 -3.83 19.47
CA GLU A 41 -5.97 -3.42 18.85
C GLU A 41 -5.96 -1.93 18.46
N ASP A 42 -5.35 -1.08 19.29
CA ASP A 42 -5.14 0.34 19.01
C ASP A 42 -4.24 0.53 17.78
N MET A 43 -3.12 -0.19 17.70
CA MET A 43 -2.26 -0.21 16.52
C MET A 43 -3.00 -0.71 15.26
N LYS A 44 -3.81 -1.76 15.38
CA LYS A 44 -4.60 -2.33 14.29
C LYS A 44 -5.65 -1.35 13.76
N ARG A 45 -6.28 -0.56 14.63
CA ARG A 45 -7.23 0.50 14.24
C ARG A 45 -6.59 1.66 13.50
N HIS A 46 -5.31 1.94 13.74
CA HIS A 46 -4.54 3.00 13.06
C HIS A 46 -3.79 2.51 11.82
N ALA A 47 -3.74 1.18 11.58
CA ALA A 47 -3.17 0.62 10.37
C ALA A 47 -3.87 1.01 9.04
N PRO A 48 -5.18 1.36 8.97
CA PRO A 48 -5.81 1.89 7.75
C PRO A 48 -5.15 3.17 7.23
N ASP A 49 -4.69 4.07 8.10
CA ASP A 49 -4.10 5.35 7.70
C ASP A 49 -2.70 5.21 7.08
N LEU A 50 -1.96 4.15 7.46
CA LEU A 50 -0.68 3.78 6.85
C LEU A 50 -0.83 3.02 5.51
N ARG A 51 -2.07 2.69 5.10
CA ARG A 51 -2.37 1.87 3.91
C ARG A 51 -2.78 2.70 2.68
N SER A 52 -3.12 3.97 2.85
CA SER A 52 -3.46 4.88 1.75
C SER A 52 -2.26 5.18 0.82
N GLU A 53 -1.02 4.89 1.24
CA GLU A 53 0.19 5.19 0.47
C GLU A 53 0.67 4.07 -0.48
N GLY A 54 -0.19 3.11 -0.85
CA GLY A 54 0.07 2.31 -2.06
C GLY A 54 -0.05 0.79 -1.96
N VAL A 55 -0.95 0.25 -1.12
CA VAL A 55 -1.37 -1.16 -1.23
C VAL A 55 -2.83 -1.20 -1.68
N PRO A 56 -3.17 -1.90 -2.78
CA PRO A 56 -4.54 -1.97 -3.26
C PRO A 56 -5.51 -2.53 -2.22
N ASN A 57 -6.61 -1.81 -2.02
CA ASN A 57 -7.65 -2.09 -1.04
C ASN A 57 -8.41 -3.43 -1.29
N TYR A 58 -8.20 -4.10 -2.43
CA TYR A 58 -8.90 -5.33 -2.82
C TYR A 58 -8.50 -6.58 -2.01
N LEU A 59 -7.48 -6.49 -1.14
CA LEU A 59 -7.00 -7.64 -0.36
C LEU A 59 -7.75 -7.85 0.96
N LEU A 60 -8.57 -6.90 1.40
CA LEU A 60 -9.08 -6.85 2.78
C LEU A 60 -10.43 -7.52 3.02
N GLU A 61 -11.19 -7.85 1.98
CA GLU A 61 -12.45 -8.60 2.10
C GLU A 61 -12.44 -9.82 1.18
N LYS A 62 -11.82 -10.89 1.69
CA LYS A 62 -11.83 -12.21 1.05
C LYS A 62 -12.85 -13.08 1.76
N ASP A 63 -14.06 -13.12 1.24
CA ASP A 63 -14.72 -14.43 1.18
C ASP A 63 -13.97 -15.21 0.07
N PRO A 64 -13.17 -16.23 0.42
CA PRO A 64 -12.40 -16.99 -0.56
C PRO A 64 -13.28 -17.72 -1.59
N THR A 65 -14.60 -17.78 -1.38
CA THR A 65 -15.55 -18.37 -2.32
C THR A 65 -16.16 -17.36 -3.31
N ASP A 66 -16.08 -16.05 -3.05
CA ASP A 66 -16.61 -14.99 -3.92
C ASP A 66 -15.56 -14.52 -4.95
N THR A 67 -15.16 -15.40 -5.86
CA THR A 67 -14.20 -15.05 -6.93
C THR A 67 -14.75 -13.98 -7.87
N VAL A 68 -16.05 -14.03 -8.19
CA VAL A 68 -16.68 -13.11 -9.13
C VAL A 68 -16.77 -11.70 -8.55
N GLY A 69 -17.20 -11.55 -7.29
CA GLY A 69 -17.23 -10.25 -6.63
C GLY A 69 -15.84 -9.66 -6.42
N GLN A 70 -14.82 -10.49 -6.16
CA GLN A 70 -13.43 -10.04 -6.10
C GLN A 70 -12.93 -9.43 -7.42
N ILE A 71 -13.23 -10.10 -8.55
CA ILE A 71 -12.88 -9.57 -9.88
C ILE A 71 -13.63 -8.27 -10.15
N ALA A 72 -14.94 -8.23 -9.86
CA ALA A 72 -15.76 -7.03 -10.06
C ALA A 72 -15.24 -5.83 -9.26
N ARG A 73 -14.89 -6.04 -7.97
CA ARG A 73 -14.28 -5.01 -7.11
C ARG A 73 -12.94 -4.55 -7.67
N HIS A 74 -12.07 -5.47 -8.11
CA HIS A 74 -10.78 -5.12 -8.69
C HIS A 74 -10.92 -4.22 -9.93
N VAL A 75 -11.84 -4.57 -10.85
CA VAL A 75 -12.13 -3.77 -12.04
C VAL A 75 -12.66 -2.39 -11.66
N HIS A 76 -13.62 -2.34 -10.73
CA HIS A 76 -14.22 -1.08 -10.28
C HIS A 76 -13.17 -0.12 -9.70
N PHE A 77 -12.31 -0.60 -8.80
CA PHE A 77 -11.22 0.21 -8.24
C PHE A 77 -10.21 0.63 -9.30
N GLY A 78 -9.88 -0.24 -10.25
CA GLY A 78 -9.01 0.12 -11.37
C GLY A 78 -9.57 1.29 -12.18
N GLN A 79 -10.87 1.27 -12.46
CA GLN A 79 -11.56 2.37 -13.15
C GLN A 79 -11.57 3.65 -12.34
N GLN A 80 -11.87 3.57 -11.04
CA GLN A 80 -11.84 4.73 -10.13
C GLN A 80 -10.46 5.36 -10.05
N ASN A 81 -9.42 4.57 -9.81
CA ASN A 81 -8.04 5.07 -9.71
C ASN A 81 -7.61 5.79 -10.99
N ILE A 82 -7.95 5.24 -12.16
CA ILE A 82 -7.67 5.88 -13.45
C ILE A 82 -8.41 7.22 -13.55
N ALA A 83 -9.72 7.22 -13.27
CA ALA A 83 -10.54 8.42 -13.35
C ALA A 83 -10.04 9.53 -12.40
N GLU A 84 -9.74 9.19 -11.15
CA GLU A 84 -9.23 10.11 -10.14
C GLU A 84 -7.85 10.66 -10.50
N THR A 85 -6.94 9.80 -10.97
CA THR A 85 -5.60 10.22 -11.43
C THR A 85 -5.71 11.30 -12.49
N PHE A 86 -6.50 11.07 -13.54
CA PHE A 86 -6.64 12.04 -14.63
C PHE A 86 -7.46 13.27 -14.24
N ALA A 87 -8.46 13.12 -13.37
CA ALA A 87 -9.26 14.25 -12.88
C ALA A 87 -8.43 15.24 -12.04
N SER A 88 -7.35 14.78 -11.40
CA SER A 88 -6.47 15.61 -10.57
C SER A 88 -5.42 16.41 -11.37
N LEU A 89 -5.26 16.16 -12.67
CA LEU A 89 -4.23 16.80 -13.47
C LEU A 89 -4.67 18.20 -13.94
N ASP A 90 -3.84 19.21 -13.66
CA ASP A 90 -3.96 20.53 -14.30
C ASP A 90 -3.34 20.45 -15.72
N PRO A 91 -4.10 20.75 -16.79
CA PRO A 91 -3.58 20.72 -18.16
C PRO A 91 -2.38 21.65 -18.39
N THR A 92 -2.31 22.77 -17.67
CA THR A 92 -1.24 23.76 -17.79
C THR A 92 0.05 23.23 -17.17
N GLU A 93 -0.02 22.64 -15.98
CA GLU A 93 1.13 22.02 -15.32
C GLU A 93 1.65 20.82 -16.12
N LEU A 94 0.73 20.00 -16.66
CA LEU A 94 1.07 18.88 -17.51
C LEU A 94 1.82 19.33 -18.78
N ALA A 95 1.34 20.38 -19.44
CA ALA A 95 2.00 20.94 -20.62
C ALA A 95 3.39 21.50 -20.30
N ALA A 96 3.52 22.21 -19.16
CA ALA A 96 4.81 22.74 -18.71
C ALA A 96 5.82 21.62 -18.39
N ALA A 97 5.38 20.56 -17.71
CA ALA A 97 6.21 19.39 -17.43
C ALA A 97 6.67 18.70 -18.73
N ALA A 98 5.76 18.49 -19.69
CA ALA A 98 6.08 17.91 -20.99
C ALA A 98 7.10 18.75 -21.76
N GLN A 99 6.94 20.08 -21.78
CA GLN A 99 7.88 20.98 -22.43
C GLN A 99 9.26 20.95 -21.75
N GLY A 100 9.31 20.97 -20.42
CA GLY A 100 10.55 20.85 -19.66
C GLY A 100 11.30 19.54 -19.94
N MET A 101 10.58 18.44 -20.14
CA MET A 101 11.17 17.16 -20.55
C MET A 101 11.68 17.18 -21.99
N ALA A 102 10.97 17.86 -22.91
CA ALA A 102 11.38 17.97 -24.31
C ALA A 102 12.63 18.85 -24.49
N ASP A 103 12.75 19.91 -23.69
CA ASP A 103 13.90 20.83 -23.73
C ASP A 103 15.11 20.30 -22.94
N ALA A 104 14.93 19.27 -22.11
CA ALA A 104 16.00 18.67 -21.36
C ALA A 104 16.97 17.92 -22.29
N GLY A 105 18.26 18.25 -22.22
CA GLY A 105 19.29 17.49 -22.96
C GLY A 105 19.44 16.03 -22.49
N LYS A 106 18.92 15.69 -21.31
CA LYS A 106 18.85 14.32 -20.79
C LYS A 106 17.73 14.20 -19.75
N VAL A 107 16.89 13.18 -19.89
CA VAL A 107 15.90 12.76 -18.90
C VAL A 107 16.32 11.39 -18.35
N VAL A 108 16.25 11.21 -17.02
CA VAL A 108 16.60 9.94 -16.37
C VAL A 108 15.39 9.44 -15.58
N PHE A 109 14.96 8.23 -15.88
CA PHE A 109 13.91 7.55 -15.13
C PHE A 109 14.55 6.61 -14.11
N LEU A 110 14.05 6.64 -12.87
CA LEU A 110 14.49 5.76 -11.80
C LEU A 110 13.26 5.05 -11.24
N GLY A 111 13.28 3.72 -11.24
CA GLY A 111 12.18 2.90 -10.77
C GLY A 111 12.65 1.68 -10.02
N MET A 112 12.01 1.38 -8.89
CA MET A 112 12.25 0.17 -8.11
C MET A 112 10.97 -0.66 -8.02
N ARG A 113 11.12 -1.99 -7.90
CA ARG A 113 10.00 -2.93 -7.78
C ARG A 113 8.98 -2.73 -8.92
N ASN A 114 7.74 -2.32 -8.64
CA ASN A 114 6.71 -2.15 -9.65
C ASN A 114 7.01 -0.96 -10.59
N GLY A 115 7.74 0.05 -10.11
CA GLY A 115 8.15 1.20 -10.92
C GLY A 115 9.33 0.90 -11.86
N HIS A 116 10.05 -0.21 -11.67
CA HIS A 116 11.19 -0.56 -12.54
C HIS A 116 10.76 -0.74 -14.00
N PHE A 117 9.61 -1.39 -14.24
CA PHE A 117 9.11 -1.60 -15.60
C PHE A 117 8.81 -0.28 -16.33
N LEU A 118 8.29 0.71 -15.61
CA LEU A 118 7.99 2.03 -16.14
C LEU A 118 9.23 2.91 -16.31
N ALA A 119 10.32 2.61 -15.61
CA ALA A 119 11.56 3.39 -15.67
C ALA A 119 12.56 2.89 -16.74
N ASN A 120 12.25 1.78 -17.42
CA ASN A 120 13.10 1.17 -18.44
C ASN A 120 12.72 1.59 -19.88
N ILE A 121 12.32 2.86 -20.05
CA ILE A 121 11.91 3.45 -21.34
C ILE A 121 13.14 4.03 -22.05
#